data_AF-A0A925V7Y4-F1
#
_entry.id   AF-A0A925V7Y4-F1
#
_cell.length_a   1.000
_cell.length_b   1.000
_cell.length_c   1.000
_cell.angle_alpha   90.00
_cell.angle_beta   90.00
_cell.angle_gamma   90.00
#
_symmetry.space_group_name_H-M   'P 1'
#
loop_
_entity.id
_entity.type
_entity.pdbx_description
1 polymer ?
#
loop_
_entity_poly.entity_id
_entity_poly.type
_entity_poly.pdbx_seq_one_letter_code
_entity_poly.pdbx_strand_id
1 'polypeptide(L)'
;MRARPVWGAEHYELVVRGVMRAKTSVWIATANLKELMVEPSGGRARRYHSVMVELDRLACSGVELRMLHAGLPSRPFRDEFDAWPRLVAGGLQLRQCPRVHMKIVVVDGAWAYLGSANWTGAGLGAKGEHRRNFELGIVTDDCAVIDDAQRRFDALWRGHECAQCRLRSECEAPLDLELRSRSKARVRGKRSTAGDVVSAPAVVRIGAASSRGTAGSRTRLPASRTRP
;
A
#
# COMPACT_ATOMS: atom_id res chain seq x y z
N MET A 1 5.19 11.09 -24.02
CA MET A 1 5.24 12.07 -22.90
C MET A 1 6.66 12.26 -22.35
N ARG A 2 7.43 11.18 -22.12
CA ARG A 2 8.80 11.09 -21.59
C ARG A 2 9.09 11.64 -20.20
N ALA A 3 8.65 12.83 -19.84
CA ALA A 3 8.66 13.32 -18.46
C ALA A 3 7.83 14.61 -18.34
N ARG A 4 7.03 14.74 -17.28
CA ARG A 4 6.40 16.00 -16.87
C ARG A 4 6.45 16.11 -15.34
N PRO A 5 6.86 17.25 -14.76
CA PRO A 5 6.74 17.47 -13.33
C PRO A 5 5.26 17.49 -12.90
N VAL A 6 5.00 17.08 -11.66
CA VAL A 6 3.65 17.05 -11.06
C VAL A 6 3.71 17.59 -9.64
N TRP A 7 2.76 18.47 -9.29
CA TRP A 7 2.69 19.07 -7.95
C TRP A 7 1.24 19.29 -7.47
N GLY A 8 1.07 19.37 -6.15
CA GLY A 8 -0.22 19.74 -5.54
C GLY A 8 -1.39 18.86 -6.00
N ALA A 9 -2.46 19.50 -6.51
CA ALA A 9 -3.67 18.82 -6.96
C ALA A 9 -3.47 17.94 -8.21
N GLU A 10 -2.44 18.19 -9.03
CA GLU A 10 -2.19 17.41 -10.25
C GLU A 10 -1.88 15.94 -9.94
N HIS A 11 -1.33 15.64 -8.76
CA HIS A 11 -1.13 14.26 -8.30
C HIS A 11 -2.44 13.45 -8.30
N TYR A 12 -3.57 14.09 -8.02
CA TYR A 12 -4.86 13.42 -8.00
C TYR A 12 -5.33 13.04 -9.41
N GLU A 13 -5.27 13.99 -10.36
CA GLU A 13 -5.69 13.75 -11.75
C GLU A 13 -4.75 12.79 -12.48
N LEU A 14 -3.45 12.90 -12.26
CA LEU A 14 -2.46 12.12 -13.00
C LEU A 14 -2.20 10.75 -12.34
N VAL A 15 -2.06 10.68 -11.02
CA VAL A 15 -1.70 9.43 -10.32
C VAL A 15 -2.94 8.64 -9.90
N VAL A 16 -3.86 9.23 -9.11
CA VAL A 16 -5.01 8.50 -8.55
C VAL A 16 -5.99 8.09 -9.64
N ARG A 17 -6.41 9.03 -10.48
CA ARG A 17 -7.26 8.72 -11.64
C ARG A 17 -6.54 7.92 -12.73
N GLY A 18 -5.21 7.98 -12.80
CA GLY A 18 -4.39 7.08 -13.62
C GLY A 18 -4.56 5.62 -13.19
N VAL A 19 -4.36 5.32 -11.90
CA VAL A 19 -4.59 3.99 -11.31
C VAL A 19 -6.01 3.50 -11.56
N MET A 20 -7.03 4.32 -11.33
CA MET A 20 -8.44 3.94 -11.53
C MET A 20 -8.75 3.54 -12.99
N ARG A 21 -7.94 3.98 -13.97
CA ARG A 21 -8.14 3.68 -15.40
C ARG A 21 -7.40 2.42 -15.88
N ALA A 22 -6.55 1.82 -15.05
CA ALA A 22 -5.71 0.66 -15.38
C ALA A 22 -6.46 -0.50 -16.06
N LYS A 23 -5.74 -1.30 -16.85
CA LYS A 23 -6.26 -2.39 -17.69
C LYS A 23 -5.57 -3.73 -17.48
N THR A 24 -4.32 -3.75 -17.01
CA THR A 24 -3.50 -4.95 -16.88
C THR A 24 -2.79 -5.02 -15.53
N SER A 25 -2.23 -3.91 -15.03
CA SER A 25 -1.46 -3.91 -13.77
C SER A 25 -1.35 -2.54 -13.08
N VAL A 26 -1.24 -2.56 -11.76
CA VAL A 26 -0.90 -1.40 -10.92
C VAL A 26 0.10 -1.84 -9.86
N TRP A 27 1.31 -1.28 -9.92
CA TRP A 27 2.38 -1.53 -8.94
C TRP A 27 2.68 -0.23 -8.19
N ILE A 28 2.46 -0.22 -6.88
CA ILE A 28 2.65 0.94 -6.01
C ILE A 28 3.72 0.62 -4.97
N ALA A 29 4.68 1.51 -4.79
CA ALA A 29 5.48 1.54 -3.57
C ALA A 29 5.28 2.86 -2.84
N THR A 30 5.26 2.83 -1.51
CA THR A 30 5.09 4.01 -0.66
C THR A 30 5.71 3.79 0.72
N ALA A 31 6.13 4.84 1.44
CA ALA A 31 6.52 4.64 2.83
C ALA A 31 5.29 4.58 3.74
N ASN A 32 4.34 5.51 3.53
CA ASN A 32 3.09 5.61 4.26
C ASN A 32 1.91 5.16 3.36
N LEU A 33 1.09 4.23 3.85
CA LEU A 33 -0.12 3.76 3.16
C LEU A 33 -1.36 4.15 3.97
N LYS A 34 -2.24 4.97 3.39
CA LYS A 34 -3.47 5.46 4.03
C LYS A 34 -4.66 5.38 3.09
N GLU A 35 -5.85 5.36 3.69
CA GLU A 35 -7.13 5.37 2.98
C GLU A 35 -7.33 6.67 2.18
N LEU A 36 -8.01 6.56 1.05
CA LEU A 36 -8.30 7.65 0.11
C LEU A 36 -9.79 7.69 -0.19
N MET A 37 -10.41 8.85 0.01
CA MET A 37 -11.74 9.11 -0.53
C MET A 37 -11.58 9.65 -1.96
N VAL A 38 -12.05 8.89 -2.95
CA VAL A 38 -11.93 9.18 -4.38
C VAL A 38 -13.28 9.49 -5.03
N GLU A 39 -13.24 10.22 -6.13
CA GLU A 39 -14.39 10.53 -6.98
C GLU A 39 -14.67 9.34 -7.90
N PRO A 40 -15.94 8.98 -8.15
CA PRO A 40 -16.27 7.84 -8.98
C PRO A 40 -15.77 7.94 -10.43
N SER A 41 -15.24 6.82 -10.93
CA SER A 41 -15.01 6.63 -12.37
C SER A 41 -16.31 6.87 -13.15
N GLY A 42 -16.31 7.86 -14.06
CA GLY A 42 -17.43 8.12 -14.98
C GLY A 42 -18.35 9.30 -14.64
N GLY A 43 -17.99 10.17 -13.70
CA GLY A 43 -18.49 11.56 -13.62
C GLY A 43 -19.97 11.80 -13.26
N ARG A 44 -20.83 10.77 -13.21
CA ARG A 44 -22.27 10.89 -12.91
C ARG A 44 -22.64 10.74 -11.43
N ALA A 45 -21.77 10.14 -10.61
CA ALA A 45 -22.04 9.91 -9.20
C ALA A 45 -21.39 11.02 -8.33
N ARG A 46 -22.21 11.76 -7.56
CA ARG A 46 -21.83 13.00 -6.86
C ARG A 46 -21.20 12.81 -5.47
N ARG A 47 -20.74 11.61 -5.11
CA ARG A 47 -20.25 11.31 -3.75
C ARG A 47 -18.91 10.58 -3.78
N TYR A 48 -17.95 11.12 -3.05
CA TYR A 48 -16.67 10.46 -2.78
C TYR A 48 -16.89 9.13 -2.05
N HIS A 49 -16.10 8.11 -2.40
CA HIS A 49 -16.12 6.79 -1.77
C HIS A 49 -14.69 6.25 -1.57
N SER A 50 -14.55 5.13 -0.85
CA SER A 50 -13.26 4.50 -0.53
C SER A 50 -12.53 4.02 -1.79
N VAL A 51 -11.21 4.19 -1.88
CA VAL A 51 -10.44 3.73 -3.05
C VAL A 51 -10.50 2.21 -3.23
N MET A 52 -10.83 1.46 -2.18
CA MET A 52 -11.03 0.01 -2.26
C MET A 52 -12.17 -0.40 -3.19
N VAL A 53 -13.20 0.44 -3.41
CA VAL A 53 -14.25 0.18 -4.40
C VAL A 53 -13.67 0.11 -5.82
N GLU A 54 -12.78 1.06 -6.14
CA GLU A 54 -12.14 1.12 -7.45
C GLU A 54 -11.07 0.02 -7.60
N LEU A 55 -10.34 -0.30 -6.52
CA LEU A 55 -9.40 -1.43 -6.50
C LEU A 55 -10.13 -2.78 -6.62
N ASP A 56 -11.28 -2.99 -5.97
CA ASP A 56 -12.09 -4.21 -6.16
C ASP A 56 -12.61 -4.30 -7.59
N ARG A 57 -13.06 -3.20 -8.18
CA ARG A 57 -13.47 -3.16 -9.59
C ARG A 57 -12.32 -3.54 -10.53
N LEU A 58 -11.10 -3.03 -10.29
CA LEU A 58 -9.92 -3.39 -11.07
C LEU A 58 -9.54 -4.87 -10.90
N ALA A 59 -9.49 -5.37 -9.66
CA ALA A 59 -9.22 -6.78 -9.36
C ALA A 59 -10.29 -7.73 -9.95
N CYS A 60 -11.57 -7.32 -9.91
CA CYS A 60 -12.68 -8.03 -10.55
C CYS A 60 -12.53 -8.06 -12.09
N SER A 61 -11.94 -7.01 -12.66
CA SER A 61 -11.61 -6.92 -14.10
C SER A 61 -10.32 -7.66 -14.49
N GLY A 62 -9.66 -8.34 -13.54
CA GLY A 62 -8.42 -9.10 -13.79
C GLY A 62 -7.12 -8.27 -13.78
N VAL A 63 -7.16 -7.01 -13.34
CA VAL A 63 -5.97 -6.16 -13.21
C VAL A 63 -5.11 -6.65 -12.05
N GLU A 64 -3.80 -6.83 -12.27
CA GLU A 64 -2.87 -7.22 -11.21
C GLU A 64 -2.56 -6.04 -10.28
N LEU A 65 -2.88 -6.15 -8.98
CA LEU A 65 -2.64 -5.08 -8.01
C LEU A 65 -1.58 -5.48 -6.98
N ARG A 66 -0.47 -4.72 -6.93
CA ARG A 66 0.64 -4.91 -5.98
C ARG A 66 0.92 -3.61 -5.23
N MET A 67 0.94 -3.64 -3.90
CA MET A 67 1.36 -2.53 -3.03
C MET A 67 2.48 -2.95 -2.09
N LEU A 68 3.62 -2.27 -2.18
CA LEU A 68 4.78 -2.43 -1.30
C LEU A 68 4.85 -1.22 -0.34
N HIS A 69 4.84 -1.47 0.97
CA HIS A 69 4.84 -0.40 1.98
C HIS A 69 5.93 -0.57 3.04
N ALA A 70 6.39 0.52 3.68
CA ALA A 70 7.36 0.44 4.76
C ALA A 70 6.73 0.22 6.13
N GLY A 71 5.83 1.13 6.51
CA GLY A 71 5.14 1.08 7.80
C GLY A 71 3.81 0.33 7.72
N LEU A 72 3.25 0.06 8.89
CA LEU A 72 1.90 -0.49 9.03
C LEU A 72 0.87 0.46 8.36
N PRO A 73 -0.01 -0.01 7.46
CA PRO A 73 -1.04 0.84 6.84
C PRO A 73 -1.95 1.44 7.92
N SER A 74 -2.46 2.65 7.72
CA SER A 74 -3.28 3.33 8.75
C SER A 74 -4.55 2.55 9.09
N ARG A 75 -5.04 2.65 10.33
CA ARG A 75 -6.29 2.01 10.79
C ARG A 75 -7.43 2.06 9.74
N PRO A 76 -7.86 3.24 9.22
CA PRO A 76 -8.95 3.29 8.23
C PRO A 76 -8.70 2.48 6.96
N PHE A 77 -7.46 2.40 6.47
CA PHE A 77 -7.12 1.61 5.27
C PHE A 77 -7.34 0.12 5.51
N ARG A 78 -7.03 -0.36 6.73
CA ARG A 78 -7.13 -1.78 7.09
C ARG A 78 -8.57 -2.16 7.41
N ASP A 79 -9.22 -1.33 8.22
CA ASP A 79 -10.62 -1.50 8.62
C ASP A 79 -11.53 -1.54 7.37
N GLU A 80 -11.22 -0.71 6.36
CA GLU A 80 -11.86 -0.73 5.06
C GLU A 80 -11.41 -1.94 4.20
N PHE A 81 -10.10 -2.20 4.04
CA PHE A 81 -9.59 -3.35 3.25
C PHE A 81 -10.19 -4.70 3.69
N ASP A 82 -10.30 -4.93 5.01
CA ASP A 82 -10.86 -6.16 5.58
C ASP A 82 -12.36 -6.35 5.21
N ALA A 83 -13.06 -5.28 4.80
CA ALA A 83 -14.43 -5.32 4.30
C ALA A 83 -14.57 -5.73 2.82
N TRP A 84 -13.46 -5.97 2.09
CA TRP A 84 -13.45 -6.34 0.67
C TRP A 84 -12.90 -7.77 0.44
N PRO A 85 -13.76 -8.82 0.49
CA PRO A 85 -13.30 -10.21 0.48
C PRO A 85 -12.43 -10.63 -0.72
N ARG A 86 -12.64 -10.03 -1.90
CA ARG A 86 -11.80 -10.29 -3.09
C ARG A 86 -10.39 -9.75 -2.93
N LEU A 87 -10.26 -8.53 -2.40
CA LEU A 87 -8.97 -7.90 -2.15
C LEU A 87 -8.20 -8.71 -1.11
N VAL A 88 -8.84 -9.03 0.01
CA VAL A 88 -8.31 -9.91 1.08
C VAL A 88 -7.94 -11.32 0.56
N ALA A 89 -8.70 -11.87 -0.40
CA ALA A 89 -8.41 -13.16 -1.02
C ALA A 89 -7.24 -13.15 -2.02
N GLY A 90 -6.54 -12.01 -2.18
CA GLY A 90 -5.38 -11.85 -3.05
C GLY A 90 -5.62 -11.00 -4.30
N GLY A 91 -6.81 -10.39 -4.44
CA GLY A 91 -7.10 -9.41 -5.49
C GLY A 91 -6.29 -8.11 -5.35
N LEU A 92 -5.80 -7.80 -4.15
CA LEU A 92 -4.77 -6.81 -3.89
C LEU A 92 -3.67 -7.45 -3.04
N GLN A 93 -2.46 -7.51 -3.59
CA GLN A 93 -1.31 -8.06 -2.88
C GLN A 93 -0.61 -6.95 -2.09
N LEU A 94 -0.51 -7.12 -0.77
CA LEU A 94 0.24 -6.23 0.12
C LEU A 94 1.54 -6.89 0.57
N ARG A 95 2.65 -6.16 0.54
CA ARG A 95 3.93 -6.59 1.14
C ARG A 95 4.57 -5.46 1.94
N GLN A 96 5.22 -5.79 3.06
CA GLN A 96 5.87 -4.82 3.93
C GLN A 96 7.40 -5.00 3.94
N CYS A 97 8.14 -3.90 3.86
CA CYS A 97 9.58 -3.88 4.14
C CYS A 97 10.00 -2.49 4.64
N PRO A 98 10.57 -2.37 5.86
CA PRO A 98 10.84 -1.06 6.50
C PRO A 98 11.83 -0.18 5.71
N ARG A 99 12.61 -0.75 4.79
CA ARG A 99 13.54 -0.02 3.90
C ARG A 99 12.85 0.67 2.71
N VAL A 100 11.56 0.46 2.48
CA VAL A 100 10.84 0.97 1.29
C VAL A 100 10.51 2.46 1.47
N HIS A 101 11.44 3.33 1.09
CA HIS A 101 11.20 4.78 1.08
C HIS A 101 10.90 5.38 -0.30
N MET A 102 11.03 4.60 -1.39
CA MET A 102 10.59 5.05 -2.71
C MET A 102 9.07 5.25 -2.75
N LYS A 103 8.60 6.27 -3.48
CA LYS A 103 7.18 6.45 -3.80
C LYS A 103 7.04 6.41 -5.31
N ILE A 104 6.49 5.31 -5.80
CA ILE A 104 6.29 5.06 -7.23
C ILE A 104 4.89 4.50 -7.45
N VAL A 105 4.33 4.80 -8.61
CA VAL A 105 3.11 4.16 -9.11
C VAL A 105 3.32 3.83 -10.58
N VAL A 106 3.40 2.56 -10.94
CA VAL A 106 3.45 2.09 -12.33
C VAL A 106 2.08 1.54 -12.71
N VAL A 107 1.57 1.97 -13.85
CA VAL A 107 0.28 1.55 -14.41
C VAL A 107 0.51 0.92 -15.78
N ASP A 108 -0.01 -0.29 -15.94
CA ASP A 108 -0.06 -1.08 -17.18
C ASP A 108 1.30 -1.31 -17.89
N GLY A 109 2.43 -1.08 -17.21
CA GLY A 109 3.77 -1.09 -17.82
C GLY A 109 3.99 0.02 -18.86
N ALA A 110 3.08 1.01 -18.93
CA ALA A 110 3.04 2.05 -19.96
C ALA A 110 3.07 3.48 -19.37
N TRP A 111 2.91 3.62 -18.06
CA TRP A 111 2.93 4.90 -17.38
C TRP A 111 3.51 4.75 -15.97
N ALA A 112 4.31 5.72 -15.53
CA ALA A 112 4.84 5.75 -14.15
C ALA A 112 4.82 7.15 -13.53
N TYR A 113 4.50 7.21 -12.25
CA TYR A 113 4.82 8.29 -11.32
C TYR A 113 6.05 7.92 -10.49
N LEU A 114 6.98 8.86 -10.34
CA LEU A 114 8.15 8.79 -9.45
C LEU A 114 8.23 10.10 -8.65
N GLY A 115 8.24 10.08 -7.32
CA GLY A 115 8.30 11.33 -6.56
C GLY A 115 8.29 11.19 -5.04
N SER A 116 7.93 12.30 -4.36
CA SER A 116 7.89 12.37 -2.90
C SER A 116 6.54 11.94 -2.29
N ALA A 117 5.44 12.00 -3.06
CA ALA A 117 4.09 11.80 -2.54
C ALA A 117 3.84 10.35 -2.11
N ASN A 118 3.59 10.16 -0.81
CA ASN A 118 3.11 8.88 -0.28
C ASN A 118 1.63 8.66 -0.63
N TRP A 119 1.20 7.40 -0.75
CA TRP A 119 -0.20 6.99 -0.96
C TRP A 119 -1.10 7.39 0.22
N THR A 120 -1.48 8.65 0.23
CA THR A 120 -2.20 9.35 1.30
C THR A 120 -2.95 10.52 0.69
N GLY A 121 -4.10 10.91 1.26
CA GLY A 121 -4.90 11.97 0.67
C GLY A 121 -4.20 13.34 0.65
N ALA A 122 -3.31 13.59 1.62
CA ALA A 122 -2.52 14.81 1.66
C ALA A 122 -1.39 14.80 0.61
N GLY A 123 -0.75 13.65 0.36
CA GLY A 123 0.29 13.53 -0.67
C GLY A 123 -0.26 13.57 -2.10
N LEU A 124 -1.28 12.75 -2.39
CA LEU A 124 -1.82 12.56 -3.74
C LEU A 124 -2.93 13.56 -4.11
N GLY A 125 -2.83 14.81 -3.66
CA GLY A 125 -3.73 15.91 -4.08
C GLY A 125 -5.20 15.82 -3.63
N ALA A 126 -5.63 14.75 -2.95
CA ALA A 126 -7.01 14.53 -2.50
C ALA A 126 -7.43 15.33 -1.23
N LYS A 127 -6.70 16.41 -0.91
CA LYS A 127 -7.03 17.38 0.14
C LYS A 127 -6.91 18.80 -0.41
N GLY A 128 -7.70 19.71 0.14
CA GLY A 128 -7.68 21.12 -0.25
C GLY A 128 -6.32 21.79 -0.04
N GLU A 129 -6.12 22.91 -0.72
CA GLU A 129 -4.90 23.74 -0.79
C GLU A 129 -4.06 23.75 0.48
N HIS A 130 -4.66 24.20 1.59
CA HIS A 130 -3.97 24.42 2.87
C HIS A 130 -3.95 23.16 3.76
N ARG A 131 -4.24 21.97 3.20
CA ARG A 131 -4.31 20.68 3.91
C ARG A 131 -3.67 19.52 3.13
N ARG A 132 -3.11 19.77 1.95
CA ARG A 132 -2.27 18.84 1.19
C ARG A 132 -0.79 19.09 1.50
N ASN A 133 0.03 18.08 1.29
CA ASN A 133 1.48 18.19 1.42
C ASN A 133 2.06 19.01 0.27
N PHE A 134 3.22 19.62 0.49
CA PHE A 134 4.08 20.06 -0.60
C PHE A 134 4.85 18.85 -1.14
N GLU A 135 4.44 18.37 -2.31
CA GLU A 135 5.02 17.19 -2.96
C GLU A 135 5.44 17.55 -4.38
N LEU A 136 6.54 16.95 -4.83
CA LEU A 136 7.02 17.02 -6.21
C LEU A 136 7.29 15.61 -6.72
N GLY A 137 6.94 15.37 -7.98
CA GLY A 137 7.35 14.18 -8.70
C GLY A 137 7.41 14.42 -10.19
N ILE A 138 7.65 13.34 -10.92
CA ILE A 138 7.59 13.27 -12.38
C ILE A 138 6.62 12.16 -12.76
N VAL A 139 5.82 12.42 -13.80
CA VAL A 139 5.05 11.39 -14.51
C VAL A 139 5.66 11.16 -15.89
N THR A 140 5.69 9.92 -16.35
CA THR A 140 6.36 9.51 -17.58
C THR A 140 5.67 8.33 -18.26
N ASP A 141 5.84 8.24 -19.59
CA ASP A 141 5.57 7.07 -20.43
C ASP A 141 6.85 6.59 -21.15
N ASP A 142 8.04 6.99 -20.67
CA ASP A 142 9.31 6.56 -21.22
C ASP A 142 9.59 5.10 -20.83
N CYS A 143 9.57 4.21 -21.82
CA CYS A 143 9.74 2.77 -21.60
C CYS A 143 11.04 2.43 -20.86
N ALA A 144 12.14 3.14 -21.11
CA ALA A 144 13.41 2.84 -20.44
C ALA A 144 13.37 3.21 -18.94
N VAL A 145 12.69 4.31 -18.59
CA VAL A 145 12.48 4.71 -17.19
C VAL A 145 11.51 3.76 -16.49
N ILE A 146 10.44 3.35 -17.19
CA ILE A 146 9.44 2.41 -16.66
C ILE A 146 10.05 1.04 -16.43
N ASP A 147 10.76 0.48 -17.41
CA ASP A 147 11.47 -0.81 -17.30
C ASP A 147 12.44 -0.82 -16.12
N ASP A 148 13.19 0.27 -15.93
CA ASP A 148 14.17 0.40 -14.85
C ASP A 148 13.50 0.49 -13.47
N ALA A 149 12.40 1.24 -13.36
CA ALA A 149 11.58 1.35 -12.16
C ALA A 149 10.87 0.02 -11.83
N GLN A 150 10.31 -0.67 -12.82
CA GLN A 150 9.69 -1.98 -12.66
C GLN A 150 10.70 -3.05 -12.25
N ARG A 151 11.91 -3.04 -12.83
CA ARG A 151 13.02 -3.93 -12.44
C ARG A 151 13.41 -3.78 -10.98
N ARG A 152 13.51 -2.53 -10.49
CA ARG A 152 13.79 -2.21 -9.07
C ARG A 152 12.64 -2.60 -8.15
N PHE A 153 11.40 -2.34 -8.57
CA PHE A 153 10.21 -2.76 -7.84
C PHE A 153 10.15 -4.29 -7.72
N ASP A 154 10.29 -5.03 -8.82
CA ASP A 154 10.13 -6.49 -8.83
C ASP A 154 11.27 -7.21 -8.10
N ALA A 155 12.51 -6.71 -8.18
CA ALA A 155 13.63 -7.22 -7.38
C ALA A 155 13.41 -7.07 -5.86
N LEU A 156 12.90 -5.90 -5.43
CA LEU A 156 12.47 -5.71 -4.04
C LEU A 156 11.28 -6.61 -3.71
N TRP A 157 10.25 -6.62 -4.56
CA TRP A 157 9.01 -7.40 -4.40
C TRP A 157 9.25 -8.90 -4.20
N ARG A 158 10.24 -9.47 -4.90
CA ARG A 158 10.67 -10.88 -4.79
C ARG A 158 11.67 -11.13 -3.64
N GLY A 159 12.10 -10.08 -2.94
CA GLY A 159 13.02 -10.21 -1.82
C GLY A 159 14.47 -10.50 -2.21
N HIS A 160 14.92 -10.13 -3.41
CA HIS A 160 16.33 -10.30 -3.81
C HIS A 160 17.29 -9.62 -2.82
N GLU A 161 16.87 -8.48 -2.26
CA GLU A 161 17.61 -7.70 -1.25
C GLU A 161 17.56 -8.30 0.17
N CYS A 162 16.74 -9.32 0.44
CA CYS A 162 16.50 -9.79 1.81
C CYS A 162 17.63 -10.65 2.38
N ALA A 163 18.27 -11.50 1.57
CA ALA A 163 19.28 -12.46 2.05
C ALA A 163 20.47 -11.78 2.76
N GLN A 164 20.84 -10.56 2.35
CA GLN A 164 21.93 -9.77 2.94
C GLN A 164 21.42 -8.58 3.78
N CYS A 165 20.10 -8.46 4.02
CA CYS A 165 19.52 -7.32 4.71
C CYS A 165 19.77 -7.39 6.22
N ARG A 166 20.56 -6.45 6.74
CA ARG A 166 20.86 -6.34 8.19
C ARG A 166 19.62 -6.05 9.06
N LEU A 167 18.53 -5.56 8.47
CA LEU A 167 17.24 -5.34 9.14
C LEU A 167 16.25 -6.50 8.96
N ARG A 168 16.67 -7.64 8.39
CA ARG A 168 15.75 -8.78 8.11
C ARG A 168 15.07 -9.32 9.37
N SER A 169 15.73 -9.26 10.53
CA SER A 169 15.17 -9.64 11.83
C SER A 169 14.09 -8.70 12.36
N GLU A 170 13.98 -7.48 11.81
CA GLU A 170 12.94 -6.50 12.16
C GLU A 170 11.69 -6.63 11.26
N CYS A 171 11.79 -7.40 10.16
CA CYS A 171 10.69 -7.65 9.25
C CYS A 171 9.72 -8.69 9.83
N GLU A 172 8.46 -8.32 10.05
CA GLU A 172 7.38 -9.23 10.44
C GLU A 172 7.15 -10.34 9.37
N ALA A 173 7.20 -9.96 8.09
CA ALA A 173 7.11 -10.87 6.95
C ALA A 173 8.13 -10.48 5.86
N PRO A 174 9.38 -10.99 5.94
CA PRO A 174 10.42 -10.75 4.93
C PRO A 174 9.97 -11.02 3.48
N LEU A 175 10.50 -10.25 2.53
CA LEU A 175 10.06 -10.31 1.12
C LEU A 175 10.56 -11.56 0.37
N ASP A 176 11.54 -12.27 0.92
CA ASP A 176 12.03 -13.56 0.42
C ASP A 176 11.12 -14.76 0.79
N LEU A 177 10.13 -14.54 1.67
CA LEU A 177 9.09 -15.55 1.93
C LEU A 177 8.11 -15.61 0.76
N GLU A 178 7.65 -16.82 0.42
CA GLU A 178 6.66 -17.02 -0.63
C GLU A 178 5.32 -16.33 -0.32
N LEU A 179 4.75 -15.66 -1.32
CA LEU A 179 3.35 -15.27 -1.33
C LEU A 179 2.50 -16.55 -1.41
N ARG A 180 2.00 -17.03 -0.27
CA ARG A 180 1.16 -18.23 -0.18
C ARG A 180 -0.14 -18.06 -0.98
N SER A 181 -0.13 -18.47 -2.24
CA SER A 181 -1.35 -18.55 -3.04
C SER A 181 -2.28 -19.61 -2.44
N ARG A 182 -3.60 -19.34 -2.39
CA ARG A 182 -4.58 -20.38 -2.06
C ARG A 182 -4.72 -21.31 -3.26
N SER A 183 -4.01 -22.44 -3.22
CA SER A 183 -4.30 -23.58 -4.10
C SER A 183 -5.79 -23.90 -4.05
N LYS A 184 -6.46 -23.90 -5.21
CA LYS A 184 -7.91 -24.15 -5.32
C LYS A 184 -8.25 -25.48 -4.62
N ALA A 185 -9.03 -25.41 -3.55
CA ALA A 185 -9.56 -26.61 -2.91
C ALA A 185 -10.47 -27.33 -3.91
N ARG A 186 -9.99 -28.49 -4.37
CA ARG A 186 -10.68 -29.36 -5.33
C ARG A 186 -12.03 -29.77 -4.76
N VAL A 187 -13.12 -29.29 -5.35
CA VAL A 187 -14.47 -29.77 -5.02
C VAL A 187 -14.55 -31.25 -5.35
N ARG A 188 -14.52 -32.10 -4.32
CA ARG A 188 -14.80 -33.53 -4.38
C ARG A 188 -15.96 -33.82 -3.45
N GLY A 189 -17.03 -34.41 -3.98
CA GLY A 189 -18.20 -34.79 -3.20
C GLY A 189 -17.89 -35.91 -2.19
N LYS A 190 -18.80 -36.06 -1.21
CA LYS A 190 -18.86 -37.18 -0.24
C LYS A 190 -18.70 -38.54 -0.97
N ARG A 191 -18.06 -39.56 -0.38
CA ARG A 191 -18.41 -40.17 0.92
C ARG A 191 -17.19 -40.52 1.81
N SER A 192 -17.43 -40.44 3.13
CA SER A 192 -16.93 -41.27 4.27
C SER A 192 -15.46 -41.74 4.29
N THR A 193 -14.72 -41.68 5.41
CA THR A 193 -15.08 -41.82 6.84
C THR A 193 -14.17 -41.00 7.77
N ALA A 194 -14.62 -40.80 9.02
CA ALA A 194 -13.88 -40.59 10.29
C ALA A 194 -12.63 -39.64 10.35
N GLY A 195 -12.65 -38.70 11.30
CA GLY A 195 -11.49 -37.87 11.67
C GLY A 195 -11.90 -36.62 12.45
N ASP A 196 -11.48 -36.55 13.71
CA ASP A 196 -11.98 -35.60 14.72
C ASP A 196 -11.57 -34.12 14.57
N VAL A 197 -12.50 -33.27 15.02
CA VAL A 197 -12.32 -31.96 15.71
C VAL A 197 -11.59 -30.79 15.01
N VAL A 198 -12.42 -29.84 14.55
CA VAL A 198 -12.36 -28.38 14.78
C VAL A 198 -11.00 -27.67 14.94
N SER A 199 -10.65 -26.79 13.99
CA SER A 199 -10.47 -25.33 14.24
C SER A 199 -9.97 -24.54 13.01
N ALA A 200 -10.31 -23.25 12.95
CA ALA A 200 -9.96 -22.36 11.84
C ALA A 200 -8.50 -21.83 11.92
N PRO A 201 -7.78 -21.68 10.79
CA PRO A 201 -6.44 -21.08 10.78
C PRO A 201 -6.49 -19.55 10.76
N ALA A 202 -5.62 -18.93 11.55
CA ALA A 202 -5.62 -17.49 11.79
C ALA A 202 -5.05 -16.67 10.64
N VAL A 203 -5.65 -15.49 10.44
CA VAL A 203 -5.05 -14.36 9.72
C VAL A 203 -3.81 -13.88 10.49
N VAL A 204 -2.77 -13.42 9.79
CA VAL A 204 -1.77 -12.53 10.40
C VAL A 204 -2.51 -11.24 10.76
N ARG A 205 -3.04 -11.19 11.99
CA ARG A 205 -3.70 -10.00 12.53
C ARG A 205 -2.70 -8.87 12.40
N ILE A 206 -3.05 -7.85 11.62
CA ILE A 206 -2.30 -6.60 11.62
C ILE A 206 -2.33 -6.06 13.05
N GLY A 207 -1.17 -6.16 13.71
CA GLY A 207 -1.09 -6.05 15.16
C GLY A 207 -1.73 -4.77 15.69
N ALA A 208 -2.73 -4.90 16.56
CA ALA A 208 -3.11 -3.81 17.42
C ALA A 208 -1.90 -3.54 18.35
N ALA A 209 -1.17 -2.45 18.08
CA ALA A 209 -0.01 -2.06 18.88
C ALA A 209 -0.40 -1.99 20.36
N SER A 210 0.12 -2.92 21.17
CA SER A 210 -0.14 -2.90 22.60
C SER A 210 0.65 -1.76 23.22
N SER A 211 -0.04 -0.75 23.73
CA SER A 211 0.54 0.29 24.57
C SER A 211 0.94 -0.30 25.92
N ARG A 212 2.09 -0.98 25.98
CA ARG A 212 2.76 -1.27 27.24
C ARG A 212 3.51 -0.02 27.67
N GLY A 213 2.95 0.70 28.62
CA GLY A 213 3.63 1.83 29.24
C GLY A 213 4.88 1.35 29.97
N THR A 214 6.06 1.72 29.46
CA THR A 214 7.28 1.72 30.25
C THR A 214 7.21 2.88 31.23
N ALA A 215 7.21 2.59 32.53
CA ALA A 215 7.32 3.59 33.57
C ALA A 215 8.70 4.28 33.48
N GLY A 216 8.75 5.40 32.75
CA GLY A 216 9.92 6.26 32.67
C GLY A 216 10.11 7.06 33.96
N SER A 217 11.34 7.08 34.45
CA SER A 217 11.74 7.76 35.69
C SER A 217 11.44 9.26 35.66
N ARG A 218 11.00 9.81 36.80
CA ARG A 218 10.83 11.27 36.99
C ARG A 218 12.19 11.95 37.08
N THR A 219 12.77 12.39 35.96
CA THR A 219 13.82 13.41 35.97
C THR A 219 13.21 14.75 36.39
N ARG A 220 13.54 15.21 37.60
CA ARG A 220 13.16 16.55 38.06
C ARG A 220 13.97 17.58 37.30
N LEU A 221 13.30 18.52 36.63
CA LEU A 221 13.91 19.78 36.22
C LEU A 221 14.28 20.59 37.48
N PRO A 222 15.49 21.16 37.59
CA PRO A 222 15.81 22.09 38.66
C PRO A 222 15.05 23.40 38.45
N ALA A 223 14.43 23.91 39.51
CA ALA A 223 13.70 25.16 39.47
C ALA A 223 14.67 26.35 39.28
N SER A 224 14.41 27.18 38.28
CA SER A 224 15.10 28.46 38.08
C SER A 224 14.80 29.41 39.24
N ARG A 225 15.79 29.66 40.10
CA ARG A 225 15.73 30.74 41.09
C ARG A 225 15.90 32.07 40.38
N THR A 226 14.85 32.86 40.32
CA THR A 226 14.92 34.29 40.04
C THR A 226 15.33 35.05 41.30
N ARG A 227 15.94 36.24 41.09
CA ARG A 227 16.39 37.29 42.03
C ARG A 227 17.90 37.39 42.26
N PRO A 228 18.47 38.58 42.56
CA PRO A 228 17.84 39.80 43.13
C PRO A 228 16.64 40.41 42.38
#